data_AF-A0AAV0QKM8-F1
#
_entry.id   AF-A0AAV0QKM8-F1
#
_cell.length_a   1.000
_cell.length_b   1.000
_cell.length_c   1.000
_cell.angle_alpha   90.00
_cell.angle_beta   90.00
_cell.angle_gamma   90.00
#
_symmetry.space_group_name_H-M   'P 1'
#
loop_
_entity.id
_entity.type
_entity.pdbx_description
1 polymer ?
#
loop_
_entity_poly.entity_id
_entity_poly.type
_entity_poly.pdbx_seq_one_letter_code
_entity_poly.pdbx_strand_id
1 'polypeptide(L)'
;MDSRLRAFSSPELVNAAAVAINQNPPSTISQPQQPSQDYSLEGIAANVKLLLKVIRDHNEASAREFDDRKTQRVAGMITILDDIKARLERSQSNSKKRVAQLRRCNTDLRPNRGGGGAAGTAEKKAPETAAMTDDKEKLKKQLSSCKAARKSLEMLCSSLGKEKEIMVSQLARRVSELSEMEELVNLLKAQNETLTSKLQASGGLTGECQAGNNDSSNAVLLDRNEQLSDQLLKSLDSYRALKRKYKGAKEECSALRAAVEEETAAGLARIRRLKQKLDNREDEPVDIEGEIRALEKMFVQFKVKILKEEEKRGQHGSKPAPSSSSSHHHGRP
;
A
#
# COMPACT_ATOMS: atom_id res chain seq x y z
N MET A 1 21.24 46.31 37.58
CA MET A 1 21.19 45.08 38.39
C MET A 1 21.18 43.92 37.42
N ASP A 2 22.40 43.49 37.08
CA ASP A 2 22.72 42.35 36.22
C ASP A 2 22.36 41.01 36.87
N SER A 3 22.02 40.03 36.02
CA SER A 3 22.32 38.58 36.11
C SER A 3 21.54 37.92 34.96
N ARG A 4 22.07 37.65 33.75
CA ARG A 4 23.26 36.92 33.29
C ARG A 4 23.32 35.44 33.72
N LEU A 5 23.21 34.60 32.67
CA LEU A 5 23.72 33.21 32.52
C LEU A 5 22.84 32.14 33.19
N ARG A 6 22.54 30.98 32.56
CA ARG A 6 23.51 30.07 31.96
C ARG A 6 22.81 28.98 31.12
N ALA A 7 23.25 28.82 29.88
CA ALA A 7 23.02 27.63 29.06
C ALA A 7 24.10 26.58 29.37
N PHE A 8 23.75 25.29 29.23
CA PHE A 8 24.66 24.16 29.01
C PHE A 8 23.88 23.13 28.18
N SER A 9 24.13 22.95 26.89
CA SER A 9 25.26 22.25 26.24
C SER A 9 25.28 20.74 26.54
N SER A 10 25.00 19.94 25.51
CA SER A 10 25.57 18.59 25.33
C SER A 10 27.10 18.66 25.27
N PRO A 11 27.80 17.52 25.47
CA PRO A 11 28.39 16.87 24.29
C PRO A 11 28.51 15.32 24.32
N GLU A 12 28.57 14.78 23.10
CA GLU A 12 29.42 13.69 22.56
C GLU A 12 29.50 12.25 23.11
N LEU A 13 29.23 11.35 22.16
CA LEU A 13 29.85 10.04 21.88
C LEU A 13 31.38 10.01 22.05
N VAL A 14 31.96 8.98 22.70
CA VAL A 14 33.11 8.18 22.18
C VAL A 14 33.14 6.78 22.81
N ASN A 15 33.39 5.77 21.98
CA ASN A 15 33.69 4.36 22.25
C ASN A 15 34.92 4.09 23.15
N ALA A 16 34.90 2.99 23.90
CA ALA A 16 35.96 1.97 24.05
C ALA A 16 35.49 0.94 25.10
N ALA A 17 35.20 -0.31 24.74
CA ALA A 17 36.16 -1.41 24.61
C ALA A 17 36.94 -1.72 25.92
N ALA A 18 36.80 -2.99 26.34
CA ALA A 18 37.62 -3.75 27.30
C ALA A 18 37.10 -3.85 28.75
N VAL A 19 36.27 -4.87 29.03
CA VAL A 19 36.63 -5.96 29.95
C VAL A 19 36.05 -7.26 29.39
N ALA A 20 36.91 -8.07 28.78
CA ALA A 20 36.69 -9.49 28.55
C ALA A 20 37.26 -10.27 29.76
N ILE A 21 36.64 -11.40 30.11
CA ILE A 21 37.23 -12.68 30.59
C ILE A 21 36.05 -13.55 31.08
N ASN A 22 35.59 -14.53 30.30
CA ASN A 22 35.91 -15.97 30.47
C ASN A 22 34.94 -16.91 29.68
N GLN A 23 35.51 -17.59 28.67
CA GLN A 23 35.27 -18.98 28.17
C GLN A 23 33.90 -19.37 27.55
N ASN A 24 33.75 -20.14 26.46
CA ASN A 24 34.45 -20.51 25.20
C ASN A 24 33.45 -21.41 24.38
N PRO A 25 33.70 -21.82 23.10
CA PRO A 25 32.69 -21.88 22.01
C PRO A 25 32.17 -23.30 21.63
N PRO A 26 31.33 -23.42 20.57
CA PRO A 26 31.82 -24.16 19.40
C PRO A 26 31.41 -23.62 18.01
N SER A 27 32.41 -23.68 17.13
CA SER A 27 32.47 -24.00 15.69
C SER A 27 31.25 -23.82 14.76
N THR A 28 31.50 -22.94 13.79
CA THR A 28 30.98 -22.81 12.43
C THR A 28 30.61 -24.13 11.74
N ILE A 29 29.35 -24.23 11.28
CA ILE A 29 28.97 -24.99 10.08
C ILE A 29 28.26 -24.00 9.15
N SER A 30 28.90 -23.78 8.00
CA SER A 30 28.48 -22.90 6.92
C SER A 30 27.05 -23.22 6.45
N GLN A 31 26.08 -22.38 6.83
CA GLN A 31 24.82 -22.26 6.10
C GLN A 31 25.02 -21.31 4.91
N PRO A 32 24.57 -21.65 3.70
CA PRO A 32 24.43 -20.67 2.65
C PRO A 32 23.24 -19.77 3.05
N GLN A 33 23.54 -18.63 3.68
CA GLN A 33 22.58 -17.53 3.76
C GLN A 33 22.13 -17.24 2.33
N GLN A 34 20.82 -17.38 2.08
CA GLN A 34 20.22 -16.67 0.95
C GLN A 34 20.21 -15.19 1.31
N PRO A 35 21.00 -14.33 0.64
CA PRO A 35 20.67 -12.92 0.62
C PRO A 35 19.43 -12.75 -0.27
N SER A 36 18.78 -11.60 -0.23
CA SER A 36 18.00 -11.01 -1.34
C SER A 36 16.47 -10.93 -1.22
N GLN A 37 15.97 -10.29 -0.16
CA GLN A 37 14.82 -9.38 -0.37
C GLN A 37 14.78 -8.21 0.62
N ASP A 38 15.12 -8.46 1.88
CA ASP A 38 14.97 -7.44 2.94
C ASP A 38 15.96 -6.27 2.77
N TYR A 39 17.22 -6.56 2.43
CA TYR A 39 18.21 -5.51 2.10
C TYR A 39 17.83 -4.66 0.87
N SER A 40 16.98 -5.17 -0.03
CA SER A 40 16.53 -4.42 -1.20
C SER A 40 15.48 -3.39 -0.82
N LEU A 41 14.52 -3.79 0.03
CA LEU A 41 13.44 -2.93 0.51
C LEU A 41 13.93 -1.90 1.53
N GLU A 42 14.89 -2.28 2.38
CA GLU A 42 15.46 -1.40 3.39
C GLU A 42 16.13 -0.16 2.77
N GLY A 43 16.94 -0.33 1.72
CA GLY A 43 17.53 0.84 1.08
C GLY A 43 16.57 1.58 0.13
N ILE A 44 15.48 0.97 -0.35
CA ILE A 44 14.38 1.72 -0.97
C ILE A 44 13.74 2.63 0.08
N ALA A 45 13.48 2.11 1.30
CA ALA A 45 12.93 2.90 2.40
C ALA A 45 13.88 4.04 2.84
N ALA A 46 15.19 3.79 2.88
CA ALA A 46 16.19 4.82 3.14
C ALA A 46 16.15 5.95 2.09
N ASN A 47 16.06 5.59 0.81
CA ASN A 47 15.96 6.57 -0.28
C ASN A 47 14.65 7.36 -0.23
N VAL A 48 13.53 6.71 0.11
CA VAL A 48 12.24 7.40 0.31
C VAL A 48 12.33 8.39 1.47
N LYS A 49 12.95 8.02 2.60
CA LYS A 49 13.20 8.93 3.73
C LYS A 49 14.07 10.11 3.31
N LEU A 50 15.12 9.87 2.51
CA LEU A 50 15.99 10.92 1.99
C LEU A 50 15.23 11.87 1.06
N LEU A 51 14.41 11.34 0.15
CA LEU A 51 13.58 12.15 -0.76
C LEU A 51 12.62 13.05 0.03
N LEU A 52 11.93 12.51 1.03
CA LEU A 52 11.03 13.28 1.90
C LEU A 52 11.77 14.38 2.66
N LYS A 53 13.01 14.13 3.07
CA LYS A 53 13.87 15.14 3.70
C LYS A 53 14.22 16.26 2.71
N VAL A 54 14.68 15.92 1.51
CA VAL A 54 15.03 16.92 0.48
C VAL A 54 13.82 17.77 0.06
N ILE A 55 12.62 17.17 -0.02
CA ILE A 55 11.36 17.89 -0.29
C ILE A 55 11.02 18.85 0.84
N ARG A 56 11.20 18.44 2.10
CA ARG A 56 10.98 19.30 3.26
C ARG A 56 11.95 20.48 3.26
N ASP A 57 13.25 20.21 3.11
CA ASP A 57 14.30 21.22 3.07
C ASP A 57 14.09 22.20 1.89
N HIS A 58 13.57 21.69 0.76
CA HIS A 58 13.19 22.53 -0.38
C HIS A 58 12.00 23.43 -0.08
N ASN A 59 10.94 22.89 0.53
CA ASN A 59 9.73 23.65 0.86
C ASN A 59 10.01 24.73 1.92
N GLU A 60 10.84 24.43 2.92
CA GLU A 60 11.26 25.38 3.95
C GLU A 60 12.14 26.51 3.38
N ALA A 61 12.99 26.19 2.39
CA ALA A 61 13.86 27.18 1.74
C ALA A 61 13.22 27.90 0.53
N SER A 62 12.07 27.44 0.02
CA SER A 62 11.45 27.95 -1.22
C SER A 62 10.64 29.26 -1.02
N ALA A 63 10.73 29.91 0.14
CA ALA A 63 9.89 31.07 0.45
C ALA A 63 10.16 32.27 -0.47
N ARG A 64 11.40 32.53 -0.88
CA ARG A 64 11.79 33.62 -1.79
C ARG A 64 13.16 33.34 -2.40
N GLU A 65 13.23 32.75 -3.60
CA GLU A 65 14.33 32.89 -4.58
C GLU A 65 14.26 31.80 -5.66
N PHE A 66 14.35 32.22 -6.92
CA PHE A 66 14.57 31.34 -8.07
C PHE A 66 16.10 31.16 -8.23
N ASP A 67 16.71 30.37 -7.35
CA ASP A 67 18.17 30.25 -7.23
C ASP A 67 18.70 28.93 -7.82
N ASP A 68 19.97 28.89 -8.22
CA ASP A 68 20.68 27.69 -8.71
C ASP A 68 20.64 26.54 -7.68
N ARG A 69 20.53 26.89 -6.39
CA ARG A 69 20.29 25.94 -5.29
C ARG A 69 18.93 25.23 -5.38
N LYS A 70 17.92 25.87 -5.97
CA LYS A 70 16.62 25.24 -6.25
C LYS A 70 16.78 24.18 -7.33
N THR A 71 17.47 24.52 -8.41
CA THR A 71 17.80 23.61 -9.52
C THR A 71 18.63 22.43 -9.02
N GLN A 72 19.64 22.67 -8.18
CA GLN A 72 20.48 21.62 -7.60
C GLN A 72 19.70 20.69 -6.67
N ARG A 73 18.76 21.22 -5.86
CA ARG A 73 17.88 20.39 -5.01
C ARG A 73 16.92 19.55 -5.84
N VAL A 74 16.34 20.10 -6.90
CA VAL A 74 15.46 19.35 -7.81
C VAL A 74 16.26 18.27 -8.55
N ALA A 75 17.48 18.55 -9.01
CA ALA A 75 18.37 17.55 -9.59
C ALA A 75 18.66 16.41 -8.60
N GLY A 76 18.93 16.74 -7.33
CA GLY A 76 19.09 15.75 -6.26
C GLY A 76 17.85 14.89 -6.03
N MET A 77 16.64 15.48 -6.06
CA MET A 77 15.38 14.73 -5.98
C MET A 77 15.22 13.74 -7.15
N ILE A 78 15.57 14.17 -8.37
CA ILE A 78 15.51 13.32 -9.57
C ILE A 78 16.47 12.14 -9.44
N THR A 79 17.72 12.36 -9.02
CA THR A 79 18.69 11.27 -8.81
C THR A 79 18.21 10.24 -7.78
N ILE A 80 17.59 10.68 -6.69
CA ILE A 80 17.02 9.77 -5.68
C ILE A 80 15.85 8.97 -6.27
N LEU A 81 14.98 9.60 -7.06
CA LEU A 81 13.88 8.93 -7.75
C LEU A 81 14.39 7.89 -8.76
N ASP A 82 15.44 8.20 -9.50
CA ASP A 82 16.07 7.26 -10.44
C ASP A 82 16.67 6.05 -9.72
N ASP A 83 17.32 6.24 -8.56
CA ASP A 83 17.83 5.11 -7.77
C ASP A 83 16.69 4.26 -7.18
N ILE A 84 15.62 4.89 -6.67
CA ILE A 84 14.42 4.17 -6.22
C ILE A 84 13.83 3.34 -7.36
N LYS A 85 13.69 3.93 -8.54
CA LYS A 85 13.17 3.26 -9.74
C LYS A 85 14.06 2.07 -10.13
N ALA A 86 15.37 2.28 -10.22
CA ALA A 86 16.33 1.23 -10.58
C ALA A 86 16.34 0.07 -9.57
N ARG A 87 16.17 0.37 -8.27
CA ARG A 87 16.09 -0.65 -7.21
C ARG A 87 14.76 -1.38 -7.24
N LEU A 88 13.65 -0.67 -7.48
CA LEU A 88 12.32 -1.25 -7.59
C LEU A 88 12.19 -2.20 -8.79
N GLU A 89 12.75 -1.82 -9.95
CA GLU A 89 12.79 -2.68 -11.15
C GLU A 89 13.61 -3.96 -10.90
N ARG A 90 14.74 -3.84 -10.20
CA ARG A 90 15.53 -5.00 -9.73
C ARG A 90 14.74 -5.88 -8.76
N SER A 91 13.99 -5.30 -7.83
CA SER A 91 13.14 -6.06 -6.89
C SER A 91 11.95 -6.74 -7.58
N GLN A 92 11.34 -6.14 -8.61
CA GLN A 92 10.18 -6.68 -9.33
C GLN A 92 10.53 -7.74 -10.38
N SER A 93 11.71 -7.68 -11.00
CA SER A 93 12.13 -8.72 -11.96
C SER A 93 12.29 -10.10 -11.29
N ASN A 94 12.60 -10.13 -9.98
CA ASN A 94 12.66 -11.36 -9.18
C ASN A 94 11.28 -11.92 -8.78
N SER A 95 10.23 -11.11 -8.71
CA SER A 95 8.87 -11.59 -8.39
C SER A 95 8.15 -12.19 -9.60
N LYS A 96 8.44 -11.69 -10.82
CA LYS A 96 7.89 -12.24 -12.08
C LYS A 96 8.35 -13.68 -12.37
N LYS A 97 9.57 -14.06 -11.97
CA LYS A 97 10.05 -15.46 -12.05
C LYS A 97 9.29 -16.40 -11.10
N ARG A 98 8.86 -15.93 -9.92
CA ARG A 98 8.05 -16.75 -8.99
C ARG A 98 6.62 -16.97 -9.48
N VAL A 99 5.98 -15.96 -10.08
CA VAL A 99 4.61 -16.08 -10.64
C VAL A 99 4.55 -17.08 -11.81
N ALA A 100 5.59 -17.12 -12.65
CA ALA A 100 5.69 -18.12 -13.73
C ALA A 100 5.91 -19.56 -13.21
N GLN A 101 6.55 -19.72 -12.05
CA GLN A 101 6.72 -21.03 -11.40
C GLN A 101 5.46 -21.53 -10.68
N LEU A 102 4.66 -20.64 -10.07
CA LEU A 102 3.40 -21.06 -9.43
C LEU A 102 2.32 -21.50 -10.44
N ARG A 103 2.33 -21.00 -11.67
CA ARG A 103 1.34 -21.38 -12.71
C ARG A 103 1.54 -22.78 -13.31
N ARG A 104 2.63 -23.48 -13.00
CA ARG A 104 2.85 -24.87 -13.44
C ARG A 104 2.31 -25.93 -12.46
N CYS A 105 1.79 -25.51 -11.30
CA CYS A 105 1.40 -26.41 -10.23
C CYS A 105 -0.12 -26.57 -10.05
N ASN A 106 -0.93 -26.23 -11.07
CA ASN A 106 -2.34 -26.60 -11.10
C ASN A 106 -2.54 -27.68 -12.16
N THR A 107 -2.73 -28.89 -11.66
CA THR A 107 -3.02 -30.14 -12.36
C THR A 107 -4.36 -30.09 -13.09
N ASP A 108 -4.34 -29.99 -14.41
CA ASP A 108 -5.41 -30.53 -15.26
C ASP A 108 -5.28 -32.06 -15.29
N LEU A 109 -6.03 -32.74 -14.43
CA LEU A 109 -6.22 -34.19 -14.52
C LEU A 109 -7.14 -34.48 -15.71
N ARG A 110 -6.54 -34.83 -16.86
CA ARG A 110 -7.28 -35.32 -18.02
C ARG A 110 -7.79 -36.75 -17.76
N PRO A 111 -9.09 -37.04 -17.87
CA PRO A 111 -9.61 -38.40 -17.78
C PRO A 111 -9.21 -39.21 -19.02
N ASN A 112 -8.45 -40.28 -18.82
CA ASN A 112 -8.10 -41.23 -19.89
C ASN A 112 -9.32 -42.12 -20.19
N ARG A 113 -10.05 -41.82 -21.27
CA ARG A 113 -11.01 -42.74 -21.90
C ARG A 113 -10.42 -43.28 -23.21
N GLY A 114 -10.44 -44.61 -23.34
CA GLY A 114 -10.27 -45.37 -24.57
C GLY A 114 -8.87 -45.95 -24.76
N GLY A 115 -8.64 -47.24 -25.03
CA GLY A 115 -9.57 -48.34 -25.29
C GLY A 115 -8.80 -49.62 -25.71
N GLY A 116 -9.55 -50.73 -25.80
CA GLY A 116 -9.18 -51.99 -26.45
C GLY A 116 -8.34 -52.94 -25.58
N GLY A 117 -8.65 -54.21 -25.39
CA GLY A 117 -9.59 -55.13 -26.05
C GLY A 117 -8.98 -56.54 -25.98
N ALA A 118 -9.86 -57.54 -25.94
CA ALA A 118 -9.60 -58.98 -26.14
C ALA A 118 -9.04 -59.81 -24.96
N ALA A 119 -9.95 -60.58 -24.38
CA ALA A 119 -9.71 -61.92 -23.88
C ALA A 119 -9.30 -62.87 -25.03
N GLY A 120 -8.50 -63.91 -24.75
CA GLY A 120 -8.29 -65.03 -25.67
C GLY A 120 -7.01 -65.84 -25.46
N THR A 121 -7.11 -66.90 -24.65
CA THR A 121 -6.46 -68.23 -24.71
C THR A 121 -5.42 -68.54 -25.81
N ALA A 122 -4.29 -69.19 -25.45
CA ALA A 122 -3.89 -70.53 -25.94
C ALA A 122 -2.47 -70.94 -25.48
N GLU A 123 -2.33 -72.22 -25.12
CA GLU A 123 -1.07 -72.94 -24.85
C GLU A 123 -0.14 -73.02 -26.07
N LYS A 124 1.19 -73.02 -25.86
CA LYS A 124 2.13 -74.01 -26.46
C LYS A 124 3.58 -73.89 -25.95
N LYS A 125 4.18 -75.07 -25.79
CA LYS A 125 5.55 -75.46 -25.37
C LYS A 125 6.75 -74.68 -25.95
N ALA A 126 7.73 -74.40 -25.05
CA ALA A 126 9.23 -74.41 -25.15
C ALA A 126 9.92 -73.49 -26.21
N PRO A 127 11.15 -72.92 -26.00
CA PRO A 127 12.30 -73.53 -25.33
C PRO A 127 13.09 -72.62 -24.34
N GLU A 128 13.97 -73.27 -23.58
CA GLU A 128 14.75 -72.82 -22.42
C GLU A 128 15.86 -71.76 -22.70
N THR A 129 15.85 -71.13 -23.88
CA THR A 129 16.81 -70.07 -24.26
C THR A 129 16.21 -68.67 -24.33
N ALA A 130 14.89 -68.52 -24.16
CA ALA A 130 14.20 -67.23 -24.14
C ALA A 130 14.15 -66.54 -22.75
N ALA A 131 14.45 -67.29 -21.67
CA ALA A 131 14.39 -66.77 -20.30
C ALA A 131 15.44 -65.69 -20.03
N MET A 132 16.66 -65.83 -20.58
CA MET A 132 17.74 -64.85 -20.34
C MET A 132 17.51 -63.50 -21.04
N THR A 133 16.80 -63.44 -22.17
CA THR A 133 16.44 -62.16 -22.82
C THR A 133 15.33 -61.43 -22.09
N ASP A 134 14.37 -62.16 -21.53
CA ASP A 134 13.29 -61.62 -20.71
C ASP A 134 13.83 -61.02 -19.39
N ASP A 135 14.76 -61.70 -18.72
CA ASP A 135 15.34 -61.20 -17.47
C ASP A 135 16.16 -59.92 -17.65
N LYS A 136 16.89 -59.78 -18.76
CA LYS A 136 17.58 -58.53 -19.10
C LYS A 136 16.60 -57.37 -19.32
N GLU A 137 15.46 -57.64 -19.96
CA GLU A 137 14.42 -56.63 -20.20
C GLU A 137 13.66 -56.28 -18.91
N LYS A 138 13.38 -57.27 -18.06
CA LYS A 138 12.85 -57.07 -16.70
C LYS A 138 13.79 -56.22 -15.84
N LEU A 139 15.10 -56.50 -15.84
CA LEU A 139 16.09 -55.71 -15.11
C LEU A 139 16.15 -54.26 -15.62
N LYS A 140 16.05 -54.04 -16.93
CA LYS A 140 15.95 -52.68 -17.50
C LYS A 140 14.67 -51.97 -17.05
N LYS A 141 13.52 -52.65 -17.07
CA LYS A 141 12.24 -52.12 -16.56
C LYS A 141 12.33 -51.80 -15.07
N GLN A 142 12.88 -52.69 -14.25
CA GLN A 142 13.09 -52.47 -12.82
C GLN A 142 14.04 -51.30 -12.55
N LEU A 143 15.15 -51.18 -13.28
CA LEU A 143 16.06 -50.05 -13.16
C LEU A 143 15.39 -48.73 -13.55
N SER A 144 14.57 -48.73 -14.61
CA SER A 144 13.80 -47.55 -15.02
C SER A 144 12.76 -47.15 -13.97
N SER A 145 12.07 -48.13 -13.39
CA SER A 145 11.11 -47.95 -12.30
C SER A 145 11.79 -47.41 -11.04
N CYS A 146 12.95 -47.98 -10.65
CA CYS A 146 13.75 -47.51 -9.52
C CYS A 146 14.26 -46.08 -9.73
N LYS A 147 14.73 -45.74 -10.94
CA LYS A 147 15.11 -44.36 -11.29
C LYS A 147 13.93 -43.39 -11.20
N ALA A 148 12.74 -43.80 -11.64
CA ALA A 148 11.53 -43.00 -11.54
C ALA A 148 11.11 -42.80 -10.07
N ALA A 149 11.13 -43.86 -9.25
CA ALA A 149 10.86 -43.79 -7.82
C ALA A 149 11.83 -42.86 -7.09
N ARG A 150 13.14 -42.93 -7.40
CA ARG A 150 14.15 -42.04 -6.83
C ARG A 150 13.89 -40.58 -7.16
N LYS A 151 13.57 -40.26 -8.42
CA LYS A 151 13.20 -38.90 -8.84
C LYS A 151 11.92 -38.42 -8.16
N SER A 152 10.93 -39.29 -7.98
CA SER A 152 9.70 -38.97 -7.25
C SER A 152 9.99 -38.61 -5.79
N LEU A 153 10.85 -39.38 -5.13
CA LEU A 153 11.23 -39.13 -3.74
C LEU A 153 12.06 -37.83 -3.61
N GLU A 154 12.97 -37.56 -4.55
CA GLU A 154 13.73 -36.32 -4.63
C GLU A 154 12.81 -35.08 -4.78
N MET A 155 11.78 -35.18 -5.62
CA MET A 155 10.76 -34.13 -5.74
C MET A 155 9.96 -33.93 -4.45
N LEU A 156 9.59 -35.02 -3.76
CA LEU A 156 8.85 -34.95 -2.50
C LEU A 156 9.70 -34.31 -1.37
N CYS A 157 10.96 -34.72 -1.23
CA CYS A 157 11.86 -34.09 -0.26
C CYS A 157 12.06 -32.60 -0.56
N SER A 158 12.16 -32.24 -1.85
CA SER A 158 12.27 -30.84 -2.28
C SER A 158 10.99 -30.03 -1.99
N SER A 159 9.80 -30.61 -2.19
CA SER A 159 8.53 -29.93 -1.88
C SER A 159 8.32 -29.79 -0.37
N LEU A 160 8.67 -30.82 0.41
CA LEU A 160 8.57 -30.79 1.87
C LEU A 160 9.50 -29.74 2.49
N GLY A 161 10.71 -29.58 1.93
CA GLY A 161 11.64 -28.51 2.34
C GLY A 161 11.04 -27.11 2.14
N LYS A 162 10.38 -26.87 1.00
CA LYS A 162 9.69 -25.60 0.72
C LYS A 162 8.49 -25.38 1.63
N GLU A 163 7.72 -26.43 1.91
CA GLU A 163 6.58 -26.34 2.84
C GLU A 163 7.05 -26.00 4.25
N LYS A 164 8.15 -26.61 4.73
CA LYS A 164 8.78 -26.26 6.00
C LYS A 164 9.19 -24.78 6.05
N GLU A 165 9.79 -24.26 4.98
CA GLU A 165 10.19 -22.85 4.89
C GLU A 165 8.98 -21.90 4.93
N ILE A 166 7.90 -22.24 4.23
CA ILE A 166 6.64 -21.49 4.26
C ILE A 166 6.06 -21.49 5.69
N MET A 167 6.02 -22.64 6.36
CA MET A 167 5.49 -22.77 7.71
C MET A 167 6.30 -21.95 8.72
N VAL A 168 7.63 -22.00 8.65
CA VAL A 168 8.52 -21.16 9.49
C VAL A 168 8.24 -19.67 9.26
N SER A 169 8.09 -19.27 8.00
CA SER A 169 7.78 -17.87 7.65
C SER A 169 6.41 -17.42 8.17
N GLN A 170 5.41 -18.30 8.10
CA GLN A 170 4.09 -18.03 8.65
C GLN A 170 4.13 -17.95 10.18
N LEU A 171 4.84 -18.85 10.84
CA LEU A 171 4.99 -18.84 12.30
C LEU A 171 5.68 -17.56 12.77
N ALA A 172 6.76 -17.15 12.11
CA ALA A 172 7.44 -15.89 12.41
C ALA A 172 6.51 -14.68 12.28
N ARG A 173 5.68 -14.65 11.22
CA ARG A 173 4.66 -13.60 11.06
C ARG A 173 3.65 -13.61 12.21
N ARG A 174 3.14 -14.78 12.60
CA ARG A 174 2.19 -14.91 13.71
C ARG A 174 2.78 -14.47 15.05
N VAL A 175 4.06 -14.77 15.29
CA VAL A 175 4.76 -14.30 16.49
C VAL A 175 4.85 -12.77 16.51
N SER A 176 5.17 -12.14 15.37
CA SER A 176 5.17 -10.66 15.24
C SER A 176 3.79 -10.07 15.50
N GLU A 177 2.73 -10.62 14.87
CA GLU A 177 1.35 -10.17 15.05
C GLU A 177 0.92 -10.27 16.53
N LEU A 178 1.27 -11.35 17.22
CA LEU A 178 0.99 -11.51 18.65
C LEU A 178 1.75 -10.52 19.52
N SER A 179 3.02 -10.25 19.21
CA SER A 179 3.83 -9.24 19.91
C SER A 179 3.21 -7.85 19.78
N GLU A 180 2.78 -7.45 18.58
CA GLU A 180 2.12 -6.16 18.34
C GLU A 180 0.79 -6.04 19.11
N MET A 181 0.00 -7.13 19.17
CA MET A 181 -1.24 -7.16 19.96
C MET A 181 -0.96 -7.07 21.47
N GLU A 182 0.10 -7.72 21.96
CA GLU A 182 0.51 -7.66 23.36
C GLU A 182 0.92 -6.24 23.77
N GLU A 183 1.67 -5.53 22.92
CA GLU A 183 2.00 -4.11 23.12
C GLU A 183 0.75 -3.23 23.22
N LEU A 184 -0.23 -3.44 22.33
CA LEU A 184 -1.50 -2.70 22.37
C LEU A 184 -2.29 -2.98 23.65
N VAL A 185 -2.35 -4.24 24.10
CA VAL A 185 -2.99 -4.63 25.36
C VAL A 185 -2.30 -3.98 26.54
N ASN A 186 -0.96 -3.95 26.57
CA ASN A 186 -0.19 -3.31 27.64
C ASN A 186 -0.44 -1.79 27.68
N LEU A 187 -0.52 -1.13 26.52
CA LEU A 187 -0.87 0.29 26.45
C LEU A 187 -2.28 0.58 26.99
N LEU A 188 -3.27 -0.23 26.59
CA LEU A 188 -4.65 -0.11 27.08
C LEU A 188 -4.75 -0.36 28.58
N LYS A 189 -4.00 -1.32 29.13
CA LYS A 189 -3.92 -1.55 30.58
C LYS A 189 -3.37 -0.32 31.31
N ALA A 190 -2.25 0.24 30.84
CA ALA A 190 -1.66 1.45 31.44
C ALA A 190 -2.61 2.65 31.38
N GLN A 191 -3.38 2.80 30.29
CA GLN A 191 -4.41 3.83 30.17
C GLN A 191 -5.55 3.62 31.17
N ASN A 192 -6.04 2.37 31.31
CA ASN A 192 -7.11 2.04 32.26
C ASN A 192 -6.66 2.25 33.71
N GLU A 193 -5.41 1.91 34.05
CA GLU A 193 -4.83 2.20 35.36
C GLU A 193 -4.80 3.70 35.63
N THR A 194 -4.33 4.50 34.67
CA THR A 194 -4.32 5.97 34.79
C THR A 194 -5.72 6.55 34.99
N LEU A 195 -6.72 6.07 34.25
CA LEU A 195 -8.11 6.51 34.40
C LEU A 195 -8.68 6.10 35.76
N THR A 196 -8.38 4.90 36.22
CA THR A 196 -8.82 4.40 37.53
C THR A 196 -8.20 5.24 38.65
N SER A 197 -6.90 5.56 38.58
CA SER A 197 -6.25 6.47 39.53
C SER A 197 -6.88 7.86 39.54
N LYS A 198 -7.22 8.42 38.37
CA LYS A 198 -7.93 9.70 38.27
C LYS A 198 -9.33 9.65 38.87
N LEU A 199 -10.07 8.56 38.65
CA LEU A 199 -11.37 8.34 39.25
C LEU A 199 -11.28 8.21 40.77
N GLN A 200 -10.28 7.49 41.30
CA GLN A 200 -10.06 7.40 42.74
C GLN A 200 -9.68 8.76 43.34
N ALA A 201 -8.79 9.52 42.69
CA ALA A 201 -8.43 10.87 43.12
C ALA A 201 -9.62 11.83 43.10
N SER A 202 -10.55 11.67 42.16
CA SER A 202 -11.77 12.47 42.07
C SER A 202 -12.85 11.99 43.06
N GLY A 203 -12.96 10.69 43.28
CA GLY A 203 -13.90 10.06 44.21
C GLY A 203 -13.57 10.35 45.68
N GLY A 204 -12.28 10.52 46.01
CA GLY A 204 -11.82 10.93 47.34
C GLY A 204 -12.21 12.37 47.74
N LEU A 205 -12.66 13.20 46.79
CA LEU A 205 -13.17 14.55 47.05
C LEU A 205 -14.70 14.61 47.21
N THR A 206 -15.39 13.49 47.03
CA THR A 206 -16.88 13.39 47.11
C THR A 206 -17.37 12.78 48.43
N GLY A 207 -16.49 12.68 49.43
CA GLY A 207 -16.82 12.16 50.75
C GLY A 207 -17.31 13.21 51.76
N GLU A 208 -17.04 14.50 51.54
CA GLU A 208 -17.33 15.55 52.53
C GLU A 208 -17.72 16.88 51.87
N CYS A 209 -18.91 16.93 51.27
CA CYS A 209 -19.59 18.20 50.99
C CYS A 209 -21.09 18.03 51.27
N GLN A 210 -21.41 17.86 52.55
CA GLN A 210 -22.73 18.22 53.03
C GLN A 210 -22.91 19.74 52.91
N ALA A 211 -24.01 20.12 52.26
CA ALA A 211 -24.82 21.29 52.52
C ALA A 211 -24.16 22.69 52.47
N GLY A 212 -24.42 23.41 51.38
CA GLY A 212 -24.41 24.87 51.43
C GLY A 212 -24.21 25.57 50.08
N ASN A 213 -25.31 25.98 49.45
CA ASN A 213 -25.40 27.14 48.54
C ASN A 213 -24.74 27.12 47.13
N ASN A 214 -24.33 25.98 46.58
CA ASN A 214 -23.75 25.93 45.21
C ASN A 214 -24.71 25.53 44.07
N ASP A 215 -26.00 25.34 44.35
CA ASP A 215 -26.98 24.90 43.34
C ASP A 215 -27.11 25.86 42.16
N SER A 216 -26.98 27.17 42.38
CA SER A 216 -27.06 28.18 41.31
C SER A 216 -25.82 28.22 40.42
N SER A 217 -24.62 28.10 41.01
CA SER A 217 -23.36 28.08 40.27
C SER A 217 -23.23 26.81 39.41
N ASN A 218 -23.66 25.67 39.97
CA ASN A 218 -23.66 24.40 39.26
C ASN A 218 -24.68 24.40 38.10
N ALA A 219 -25.87 24.99 38.30
CA ALA A 219 -26.87 25.13 37.24
C ALA A 219 -26.37 25.96 36.04
N VAL A 220 -25.67 27.08 36.30
CA VAL A 220 -25.08 27.92 35.23
C VAL A 220 -23.98 27.18 34.46
N LEU A 221 -23.18 26.37 35.14
CA LEU A 221 -22.14 25.56 34.50
C LEU A 221 -22.75 24.43 33.65
N LEU A 222 -23.84 23.81 34.10
CA LEU A 222 -24.57 22.79 33.35
C LEU A 222 -25.18 23.36 32.07
N ASP A 223 -25.89 24.49 32.16
CA ASP A 223 -26.48 25.18 30.99
C ASP A 223 -25.40 25.59 29.97
N ARG A 224 -24.27 26.12 30.44
CA ARG A 224 -23.13 26.42 29.55
C ARG A 224 -22.55 25.16 28.90
N ASN A 225 -22.46 24.05 29.62
CA ASN A 225 -21.94 22.79 29.07
C ASN A 225 -22.90 22.20 28.02
N GLU A 226 -24.21 22.30 28.26
CA GLU A 226 -25.25 21.94 27.30
C GLU A 226 -25.14 22.78 26.03
N GLN A 227 -25.04 24.10 26.15
CA GLN A 227 -24.86 25.00 25.01
C GLN A 227 -23.58 24.70 24.21
N LEU A 228 -22.47 24.41 24.88
CA LEU A 228 -21.21 24.05 24.23
C LEU A 228 -21.32 22.68 23.52
N SER A 229 -22.01 21.72 24.12
CA SER A 229 -22.26 20.40 23.52
C SER A 229 -23.14 20.51 22.27
N ASP A 230 -24.15 21.36 22.31
CA ASP A 230 -25.01 21.67 21.17
C ASP A 230 -24.25 22.37 20.04
N GLN A 231 -23.40 23.35 20.37
CA GLN A 231 -22.53 24.00 19.39
C GLN A 231 -21.56 23.01 18.76
N LEU A 232 -20.97 22.12 19.57
CA LEU A 232 -20.08 21.08 19.07
C LEU A 232 -20.82 20.14 18.13
N LEU A 233 -22.02 19.68 18.49
CA LEU A 233 -22.83 18.80 17.64
C LEU A 233 -23.19 19.47 16.30
N LYS A 234 -23.65 20.73 16.34
CA LYS A 234 -23.93 21.54 15.14
C LYS A 234 -22.69 21.68 14.26
N SER A 235 -21.51 21.95 14.85
CA SER A 235 -20.26 22.06 14.11
C SER A 235 -19.85 20.74 13.46
N LEU A 236 -20.00 19.61 14.17
CA LEU A 236 -19.72 18.27 13.65
C LEU A 236 -20.66 17.91 12.49
N ASP A 237 -21.94 18.22 12.60
CA ASP A 237 -22.91 17.97 11.53
C ASP A 237 -22.67 18.85 10.30
N SER A 238 -22.28 20.11 10.51
CA SER A 238 -21.86 21.00 9.41
C SER A 238 -20.62 20.45 8.70
N TYR A 239 -19.63 19.95 9.45
CA TYR A 239 -18.42 19.34 8.89
C TYR A 239 -18.73 18.03 8.15
N ARG A 240 -19.59 17.17 8.70
CA ARG A 240 -20.05 15.95 8.02
C ARG A 240 -20.76 16.28 6.70
N ALA A 241 -21.62 17.30 6.70
CA ALA A 241 -22.30 17.77 5.49
C ALA A 241 -21.31 18.30 4.44
N LEU A 242 -20.34 19.11 4.86
CA LEU A 242 -19.29 19.61 3.99
C LEU A 242 -18.43 18.48 3.42
N LYS A 243 -18.06 17.49 4.25
CA LYS A 243 -17.31 16.30 3.83
C LYS A 243 -18.07 15.49 2.76
N ARG A 244 -19.39 15.31 2.92
CA ARG A 244 -20.24 14.66 1.90
C ARG A 244 -20.26 15.45 0.60
N LYS A 245 -20.46 16.77 0.65
CA LYS A 245 -20.43 17.65 -0.54
C LYS A 245 -19.09 17.61 -1.26
N TYR A 246 -17.98 17.68 -0.51
CA TYR A 246 -16.64 17.59 -1.07
C TYR A 246 -16.40 16.24 -1.75
N LYS A 247 -16.84 15.14 -1.13
CA LYS A 247 -16.75 13.80 -1.74
C LYS A 247 -17.54 13.74 -3.05
N GLY A 248 -18.78 14.22 -3.07
CA GLY A 248 -19.60 14.28 -4.29
C GLY A 248 -18.94 15.11 -5.39
N ALA A 249 -18.49 16.33 -5.09
CA ALA A 249 -17.81 17.19 -6.05
C ALA A 249 -16.51 16.56 -6.58
N LYS A 250 -15.77 15.83 -5.73
CA LYS A 250 -14.56 15.10 -6.16
C LYS A 250 -14.90 13.96 -7.12
N GLU A 251 -15.95 13.19 -6.85
CA GLU A 251 -16.42 12.11 -7.70
C GLU A 251 -16.91 12.65 -9.06
N GLU A 252 -17.67 13.74 -9.06
CA GLU A 252 -18.11 14.43 -10.29
C GLU A 252 -16.92 14.96 -11.12
N CYS A 253 -15.95 15.63 -10.49
CA CYS A 253 -14.72 16.06 -11.15
C CYS A 253 -13.93 14.89 -11.76
N SER A 254 -13.88 13.75 -11.06
CA SER A 254 -13.22 12.55 -11.56
C SER A 254 -13.97 11.97 -12.77
N ALA A 255 -15.29 11.91 -12.71
CA ALA A 255 -16.13 11.41 -13.81
C ALA A 255 -16.01 12.30 -15.05
N LEU A 256 -16.02 13.63 -14.89
CA LEU A 256 -15.82 14.58 -15.98
C LEU A 256 -14.43 14.46 -16.61
N ARG A 257 -13.39 14.30 -15.79
CA ARG A 257 -12.03 14.08 -16.31
C ARG A 257 -11.96 12.82 -17.16
N ALA A 258 -12.53 11.71 -16.67
CA ALA A 258 -12.57 10.46 -17.42
C ALA A 258 -13.32 10.61 -18.76
N ALA A 259 -14.47 11.30 -18.76
CA ALA A 259 -15.22 11.57 -19.99
C ALA A 259 -14.43 12.42 -21.00
N VAL A 260 -13.73 13.45 -20.53
CA VAL A 260 -12.86 14.28 -21.39
C VAL A 260 -11.67 13.48 -21.93
N GLU A 261 -11.05 12.63 -21.11
CA GLU A 261 -9.96 11.74 -21.53
C GLU A 261 -10.42 10.74 -22.60
N GLU A 262 -11.61 10.15 -22.47
CA GLU A 262 -12.18 9.25 -23.47
C GLU A 262 -12.42 9.96 -24.81
N GLU A 263 -13.05 11.13 -24.78
CA GLU A 263 -13.35 11.88 -26.00
C GLU A 263 -12.06 12.40 -26.67
N THR A 264 -11.05 12.80 -25.90
CA THR A 264 -9.75 13.23 -26.45
C THR A 264 -8.99 12.05 -27.05
N ALA A 265 -9.06 10.87 -26.44
CA ALA A 265 -8.52 9.64 -27.00
C ALA A 265 -9.22 9.27 -28.32
N ALA A 266 -10.55 9.39 -28.39
CA ALA A 266 -11.32 9.16 -29.62
C ALA A 266 -10.94 10.15 -30.73
N GLY A 267 -10.79 11.43 -30.40
CA GLY A 267 -10.31 12.47 -31.33
C GLY A 267 -8.91 12.17 -31.87
N LEU A 268 -7.97 11.81 -30.99
CA LEU A 268 -6.61 11.42 -31.39
C LEU A 268 -6.60 10.17 -32.27
N ALA A 269 -7.40 9.15 -31.93
CA ALA A 269 -7.53 7.94 -32.75
C ALA A 269 -8.07 8.27 -34.15
N ARG A 270 -8.99 9.23 -34.25
CA ARG A 270 -9.51 9.72 -35.53
C ARG A 270 -8.46 10.44 -36.36
N ILE A 271 -7.70 11.35 -35.75
CA ILE A 271 -6.59 12.06 -36.42
C ILE A 271 -5.53 11.07 -36.92
N ARG A 272 -5.17 10.07 -36.11
CA ARG A 272 -4.23 9.01 -36.52
C ARG A 272 -4.75 8.22 -37.71
N ARG A 273 -6.03 7.83 -37.72
CA ARG A 273 -6.66 7.13 -38.86
C ARG A 273 -6.67 8.00 -40.12
N LEU A 274 -7.01 9.28 -40.02
CA LEU A 274 -6.98 10.22 -41.14
C LEU A 274 -5.56 10.34 -41.71
N LYS A 275 -4.56 10.52 -40.83
CA LYS A 275 -3.15 10.57 -41.25
C LYS A 275 -2.73 9.30 -42.00
N GLN A 276 -3.08 8.13 -41.48
CA GLN A 276 -2.77 6.86 -42.13
C GLN A 276 -3.43 6.73 -43.52
N LYS A 277 -4.68 7.20 -43.68
CA LYS A 277 -5.36 7.23 -44.99
C LYS A 277 -4.67 8.18 -45.97
N LEU A 278 -4.15 9.31 -45.50
CA LEU A 278 -3.39 10.27 -46.30
C LEU A 278 -2.04 9.70 -46.76
N ASP A 279 -1.35 8.99 -45.87
CA ASP A 279 -0.04 8.38 -46.15
C ASP A 279 -0.15 7.20 -47.16
N ASN A 280 -1.29 6.50 -47.20
CA ASN A 280 -1.54 5.32 -48.04
C ASN A 280 -2.36 5.63 -49.31
N ARG A 281 -2.26 6.86 -49.86
CA ARG A 281 -3.02 7.30 -51.05
C ARG A 281 -2.50 6.62 -52.34
N GLU A 282 -2.89 5.37 -52.56
CA GLU A 282 -2.68 4.74 -53.88
C GLU A 282 -3.98 4.63 -54.70
N ASP A 283 -5.19 4.41 -54.13
CA ASP A 283 -6.39 4.15 -54.98
C ASP A 283 -7.78 4.65 -54.51
N GLU A 284 -7.94 5.36 -53.37
CA GLU A 284 -9.26 5.86 -52.94
C GLU A 284 -9.28 7.35 -52.53
N PRO A 285 -10.28 8.14 -52.98
CA PRO A 285 -10.44 9.52 -52.57
C PRO A 285 -10.85 9.59 -51.09
N VAL A 286 -9.91 9.97 -50.23
CA VAL A 286 -10.16 10.23 -48.81
C VAL A 286 -11.06 11.46 -48.65
N ASP A 287 -12.25 11.29 -48.04
CA ASP A 287 -13.14 12.39 -47.64
C ASP A 287 -12.55 13.19 -46.45
N ILE A 288 -11.57 14.04 -46.76
CA ILE A 288 -10.89 14.89 -45.78
C ILE A 288 -11.88 15.87 -45.15
N GLU A 289 -12.80 16.40 -45.95
CA GLU A 289 -13.72 17.44 -45.49
C GLU A 289 -14.78 16.90 -44.53
N GLY A 290 -15.28 15.69 -44.75
CA GLY A 290 -16.14 14.99 -43.80
C GLY A 290 -15.44 14.67 -42.47
N GLU A 291 -14.16 14.27 -42.51
CA GLU A 291 -13.38 14.01 -41.31
C GLU A 291 -13.06 15.29 -40.52
N ILE A 292 -12.78 16.41 -41.21
CA ILE A 292 -12.61 17.74 -40.59
C ILE A 292 -13.92 18.18 -39.92
N ARG A 293 -15.05 18.18 -40.65
CA ARG A 293 -16.37 18.54 -40.10
C ARG A 293 -16.71 17.76 -38.84
N ALA A 294 -16.34 16.49 -38.80
CA ALA A 294 -16.66 15.63 -37.69
C ALA A 294 -15.69 15.79 -36.50
N LEU A 295 -14.44 16.22 -36.73
CA LEU A 295 -13.55 16.72 -35.68
C LEU A 295 -14.05 18.06 -35.10
N GLU A 296 -14.46 18.99 -35.96
CA GLU A 296 -15.05 20.27 -35.54
C GLU A 296 -16.28 20.07 -34.66
N LYS A 297 -17.20 19.17 -35.07
CA LYS A 297 -18.37 18.81 -34.26
C LYS A 297 -17.97 18.30 -32.88
N MET A 298 -16.93 17.48 -32.79
CA MET A 298 -16.41 16.98 -31.51
C MET A 298 -15.84 18.13 -30.65
N PHE A 299 -15.04 19.04 -31.22
CA PHE A 299 -14.51 20.20 -30.51
C PHE A 299 -15.59 21.17 -30.03
N VAL A 300 -16.64 21.37 -30.83
CA VAL A 300 -17.81 22.17 -30.43
C VAL A 300 -18.52 21.52 -29.24
N GLN A 301 -18.71 20.19 -29.27
CA GLN A 301 -19.30 19.46 -28.14
C GLN A 301 -18.45 19.59 -26.86
N PHE A 302 -17.12 19.51 -26.98
CA PHE A 302 -16.21 19.76 -25.86
C PHE A 302 -16.39 21.15 -25.25
N LYS A 303 -16.40 22.18 -26.10
CA LYS A 303 -16.55 23.56 -25.65
C LYS A 303 -17.85 23.77 -24.87
N VAL A 304 -18.97 23.22 -25.37
CA VAL A 304 -20.26 23.29 -24.69
C VAL A 304 -20.24 22.58 -23.33
N LYS A 305 -19.61 21.40 -23.25
CA LYS A 305 -19.49 20.65 -21.99
C LYS A 305 -18.66 21.42 -20.95
N ILE A 306 -17.53 22.01 -21.35
CA ILE A 306 -16.67 22.80 -20.46
C ILE A 306 -17.44 24.00 -19.90
N LEU A 307 -18.11 24.77 -20.76
CA LEU A 307 -18.90 25.94 -20.34
C LEU A 307 -20.02 25.56 -19.36
N LYS A 308 -20.72 24.44 -19.61
CA LYS A 308 -21.78 23.95 -18.72
C LYS A 308 -21.25 23.59 -17.33
N GLU A 309 -20.04 23.06 -17.23
CA GLU A 309 -19.44 22.70 -15.94
C GLU A 309 -18.89 23.92 -15.18
N GLU A 310 -18.38 24.92 -15.90
CA GLU A 310 -17.99 26.21 -15.30
C GLU A 310 -19.20 26.93 -14.68
N GLU A 311 -20.35 26.92 -15.37
CA GLU A 311 -21.60 27.50 -14.87
C GLU A 311 -22.10 26.79 -13.60
N LYS A 312 -22.07 25.45 -13.57
CA LYS A 312 -22.42 24.66 -12.38
C LYS A 312 -21.50 24.96 -11.19
N ARG A 313 -20.19 25.14 -11.42
CA ARG A 313 -19.25 25.51 -10.34
C ARG A 313 -19.54 26.88 -9.76
N GLY A 314 -20.00 27.85 -10.57
CA GLY A 314 -20.35 29.19 -10.11
C GLY A 314 -21.58 29.21 -9.16
N GLN A 315 -22.56 28.33 -9.40
CA GLN A 315 -23.79 28.27 -8.61
C GLN A 315 -23.62 27.57 -7.25
N HIS A 316 -22.67 26.64 -7.10
CA HIS A 316 -22.43 25.95 -5.83
C HIS A 316 -21.56 26.73 -4.82
N GLY A 317 -20.90 27.81 -5.25
CA GLY A 317 -20.04 28.66 -4.40
C GLY A 317 -20.75 29.80 -3.66
N SER A 318 -22.02 30.08 -3.97
CA SER A 318 -22.76 31.23 -3.44
C SER A 318 -23.92 30.80 -2.53
N LYS A 319 -23.62 30.47 -1.27
CA LYS A 319 -24.64 30.56 -0.21
C LYS A 319 -24.13 31.50 0.88
N PRO A 320 -24.83 32.61 1.17
CA PRO A 320 -24.39 33.58 2.16
C PRO A 320 -24.38 32.93 3.55
N ALA A 321 -23.34 33.23 4.34
CA ALA A 321 -23.27 32.84 5.73
C ALA A 321 -24.44 33.49 6.51
N PRO A 322 -25.15 32.76 7.39
CA PRO A 322 -26.15 33.37 8.25
C PRO A 322 -25.45 34.26 9.28
N SER A 323 -25.78 35.55 9.23
CA SER A 323 -25.53 36.52 10.29
C SER A 323 -26.43 36.24 11.49
N SER A 324 -25.86 36.11 12.68
CA SER A 324 -26.54 36.41 13.95
C SER A 324 -25.49 36.86 14.96
N SER A 325 -25.23 38.17 15.06
CA SER A 325 -25.94 39.16 15.88
C SER A 325 -25.73 38.95 17.39
N SER A 326 -24.76 39.70 17.89
CA SER A 326 -24.51 40.04 19.28
C SER A 326 -25.71 40.77 19.91
N SER A 327 -26.07 40.39 21.14
CA SER A 327 -26.65 41.32 22.12
C SER A 327 -26.20 40.93 23.53
N HIS A 328 -25.06 41.48 23.96
CA HIS A 328 -24.73 41.63 25.38
C HIS A 328 -25.64 42.70 25.97
N HIS A 329 -26.41 42.35 27.00
CA HIS A 329 -27.02 43.33 27.89
C HIS A 329 -26.47 43.08 29.30
N HIS A 330 -25.53 43.93 29.72
CA HIS A 330 -25.16 44.08 31.11
C HIS A 330 -26.12 45.09 31.74
N GLY A 331 -26.90 44.63 32.72
CA GLY A 331 -27.70 45.48 33.60
C GLY A 331 -27.44 45.08 35.05
N ARG A 332 -26.68 45.93 35.75
CA ARG A 332 -26.66 46.13 37.20
C ARG A 332 -26.65 47.64 37.42
N PRO A 333 -27.20 48.18 38.53
CA PRO A 333 -26.95 47.74 39.90
C PRO A 333 -28.07 46.91 40.54
#